data_AF-A0A846NFL7-F1
#
_entry.id   AF-A0A846NFL7-F1
#
_cell.length_a   1.000
_cell.length_b   1.000
_cell.length_c   1.000
_cell.angle_alpha   90.00
_cell.angle_beta   90.00
_cell.angle_gamma   90.00
#
_symmetry.space_group_name_H-M   'P 1'
#
loop_
_entity.id
_entity.type
_entity.pdbx_description
1 polymer ?
#
loop_
_entity_poly.entity_id
_entity_poly.type
_entity_poly.pdbx_seq_one_letter_code
_entity_poly.pdbx_strand_id
1 'polypeptide(L)'
;MILNCVPKFDSVTEYSSRWNGEIMDYIREKGVSIESLLKDDAVRSKVEAALQEHPGEAFVFYDHGDKDCLVGNDRTPVIDLRNVGLLRDRIVYTLACLSAKILGYEAHRRGCKTYWGYTEVFAFTSDALDEFKESANIGLKLWADDGFKSHWNVYLEGAKQRFTELVDQLLEEGKPFAAMIMRRNRDVLVCYNGAEPEKPCVFRRMAVKLFGKRAWFIPRRMFASIALFFGGWLGALHALAHMFWEKGGIPEILAPQGDYLLYACMMIGYLLLP
;
A
#
# COMPACT_ATOMS: atom_id res chain seq x y z
N MET A 1 10.82 -21.16 10.20
CA MET A 1 9.97 -20.86 11.37
C MET A 1 9.06 -19.67 11.03
N ILE A 2 8.00 -19.44 11.80
CA ILE A 2 7.12 -18.27 11.68
C ILE A 2 7.02 -17.57 13.02
N LEU A 3 7.23 -16.26 13.03
CA LEU A 3 6.88 -15.37 14.13
C LEU A 3 5.46 -14.87 13.92
N ASN A 4 4.55 -15.23 14.82
CA ASN A 4 3.14 -14.88 14.75
C ASN A 4 2.81 -13.84 15.83
N CYS A 5 2.29 -12.67 15.45
CA CYS A 5 1.91 -11.61 16.37
C CYS A 5 0.40 -11.34 16.27
N VAL A 6 -0.30 -11.47 17.39
CA VAL A 6 -1.77 -11.39 17.45
C VAL A 6 -2.20 -10.64 18.72
N PRO A 7 -2.43 -9.32 18.63
CA PRO A 7 -3.08 -8.59 19.71
C PRO A 7 -4.55 -9.02 19.84
N LYS A 8 -5.15 -8.82 21.02
CA LYS A 8 -6.58 -9.07 21.26
C LYS A 8 -7.10 -8.16 22.39
N PHE A 9 -7.75 -7.06 22.01
CA PHE A 9 -8.20 -6.00 22.94
C PHE A 9 -9.56 -5.36 22.62
N ASP A 10 -10.24 -5.78 21.55
CA ASP A 10 -11.61 -5.39 21.20
C ASP A 10 -12.36 -6.50 20.44
N SER A 11 -13.64 -6.28 20.11
CA SER A 11 -14.49 -7.31 19.46
C SER A 11 -14.00 -7.72 18.07
N VAL A 12 -13.44 -6.79 17.29
CA VAL A 12 -12.88 -7.08 15.97
C VAL A 12 -11.66 -7.97 16.13
N THR A 13 -10.83 -7.67 17.15
CA THR A 13 -9.62 -8.44 17.43
C THR A 13 -9.88 -9.88 17.85
N GLU A 14 -11.08 -10.17 18.38
CA GLU A 14 -11.45 -11.54 18.73
C GLU A 14 -11.67 -12.42 17.50
N TYR A 15 -12.26 -11.87 16.44
CA TYR A 15 -12.50 -12.58 15.19
C TYR A 15 -11.18 -12.88 14.47
N SER A 16 -10.34 -11.87 14.26
CA SER A 16 -9.00 -12.01 13.66
C SER A 16 -8.12 -12.98 14.46
N SER A 17 -8.14 -12.91 15.79
CA SER A 17 -7.39 -13.83 16.66
C SER A 17 -7.84 -15.29 16.49
N ARG A 18 -9.15 -15.54 16.39
CA ARG A 18 -9.67 -16.88 16.10
C ARG A 18 -9.27 -17.37 14.70
N TRP A 19 -9.41 -16.50 13.69
CA TRP A 19 -9.02 -16.82 12.32
C TRP A 19 -7.52 -17.14 12.21
N ASN A 20 -6.67 -16.40 12.93
CA ASN A 20 -5.25 -16.65 13.04
C ASN A 20 -4.96 -18.02 13.69
N GLY A 21 -5.64 -18.34 14.80
CA GLY A 21 -5.48 -19.63 15.47
C GLY A 21 -5.68 -20.81 14.52
N GLU A 22 -6.78 -20.81 13.76
CA GLU A 22 -7.09 -21.87 12.80
C GLU A 22 -6.01 -22.05 11.71
N ILE A 23 -5.48 -20.95 11.15
CA ILE A 23 -4.42 -21.06 10.13
C ILE A 23 -3.06 -21.43 10.73
N MET A 24 -2.77 -21.01 11.96
CA MET A 24 -1.54 -21.40 12.64
C MET A 24 -1.56 -22.89 12.99
N ASP A 25 -2.70 -23.44 13.42
CA ASP A 25 -2.87 -24.88 13.64
C ASP A 25 -2.61 -25.65 12.34
N TYR A 26 -3.24 -25.23 11.24
CA TYR A 26 -3.02 -25.79 9.91
C TYR A 26 -1.55 -25.75 9.46
N ILE A 27 -0.83 -24.65 9.73
CA ILE A 27 0.60 -24.53 9.39
C ILE A 27 1.46 -25.42 10.27
N ARG A 28 1.14 -25.60 11.56
CA ARG A 28 1.88 -26.52 12.44
C ARG A 28 1.75 -27.96 11.97
N GLU A 29 0.59 -28.36 11.46
CA GLU A 29 0.38 -29.70 10.87
C GLU A 29 1.28 -29.95 9.65
N LYS A 30 1.73 -28.90 8.95
CA LYS A 30 2.71 -28.98 7.85
C LYS A 30 4.18 -29.05 8.35
N GLY A 31 4.40 -29.16 9.66
CA GLY A 31 5.73 -29.34 10.27
C GLY A 31 6.54 -28.06 10.48
N VAL A 32 5.91 -26.88 10.41
CA VAL A 32 6.59 -25.60 10.62
C VAL A 32 6.52 -25.17 12.09
N SER A 33 7.68 -24.83 12.66
CA SER A 33 7.76 -24.21 13.99
C SER A 33 7.16 -22.80 13.98
N ILE A 34 6.34 -22.50 14.99
CA ILE A 34 5.67 -21.21 15.16
C ILE A 34 5.94 -20.70 16.57
N GLU A 35 6.51 -19.51 16.68
CA GLU A 35 6.55 -18.74 17.92
C GLU A 35 5.42 -17.71 17.87
N SER A 36 4.59 -17.66 18.92
CA SER A 36 3.41 -16.78 18.95
C SER A 36 3.49 -15.76 20.08
N LEU A 37 3.48 -14.48 19.72
CA LEU A 37 3.31 -13.34 20.59
C LEU A 37 1.82 -13.00 20.63
N LEU A 38 1.11 -13.52 21.63
CA LEU A 38 -0.34 -13.37 21.78
C LEU A 38 -0.67 -12.36 22.89
N LYS A 39 -1.72 -11.56 22.70
CA LYS A 39 -2.25 -10.66 23.76
C LYS A 39 -1.14 -9.80 24.38
N ASP A 40 -0.87 -9.94 25.68
CA ASP A 40 0.13 -9.16 26.41
C ASP A 40 1.57 -9.39 25.95
N ASP A 41 1.81 -10.40 25.11
CA ASP A 41 3.08 -10.60 24.42
C ASP A 41 3.17 -9.85 23.08
N ALA A 42 2.04 -9.48 22.48
CA ALA A 42 1.95 -8.71 21.23
C ALA A 42 2.20 -7.22 21.47
N VAL A 43 3.32 -6.88 22.11
CA VAL A 43 3.76 -5.52 22.43
C VAL A 43 5.15 -5.25 21.84
N ARG A 44 5.47 -3.97 21.64
CA ARG A 44 6.62 -3.54 20.83
C ARG A 44 7.93 -4.19 21.25
N SER A 45 8.26 -4.16 22.54
CA SER A 45 9.54 -4.67 23.05
C SER A 45 9.74 -6.15 22.76
N LYS A 46 8.69 -6.96 22.89
CA LYS A 46 8.72 -8.40 22.62
C LYS A 46 8.74 -8.71 21.13
N VAL A 47 7.97 -7.96 20.33
CA VAL A 47 8.00 -8.09 18.87
C VAL A 47 9.37 -7.72 18.31
N GLU A 48 9.96 -6.62 18.76
CA GLU A 48 11.32 -6.21 18.35
C GLU A 48 12.36 -7.25 18.79
N ALA A 49 12.27 -7.77 20.01
CA ALA A 49 13.18 -8.82 20.51
C ALA A 49 13.09 -10.11 19.69
N ALA A 50 11.89 -10.65 19.45
CA ALA A 50 11.70 -11.86 18.65
C ALA A 50 12.19 -11.68 17.20
N LEU A 51 11.92 -10.52 16.60
CA LEU A 51 12.45 -10.18 15.27
C LEU A 51 13.97 -10.01 15.25
N GLN A 52 14.62 -9.72 16.36
CA GLN A 52 16.08 -9.66 16.44
C GLN A 52 16.68 -11.05 16.69
N GLU A 53 16.05 -11.86 17.53
CA GLU A 53 16.49 -13.22 17.87
C GLU A 53 16.39 -14.18 16.67
N HIS A 54 15.42 -13.95 15.79
CA HIS A 54 15.12 -14.84 14.67
C HIS A 54 15.24 -14.13 13.31
N PRO A 55 16.46 -13.72 12.88
CA PRO A 55 16.67 -12.98 11.64
C PRO A 55 16.19 -13.75 10.40
N GLY A 56 15.50 -13.05 9.48
CA GLY A 56 15.08 -13.62 8.18
C GLY A 56 13.85 -14.55 8.22
N GLU A 57 13.41 -14.99 9.39
CA GLU A 57 12.18 -15.78 9.55
C GLU A 57 10.92 -15.00 9.12
N ALA A 58 9.88 -15.72 8.71
CA ALA A 58 8.64 -15.08 8.29
C ALA A 58 7.92 -14.42 9.49
N PHE A 59 7.28 -13.29 9.24
CA PHE A 59 6.48 -12.57 10.23
C PHE A 59 5.02 -12.51 9.78
N VAL A 60 4.14 -13.07 10.59
CA VAL A 60 2.69 -13.04 10.38
C VAL A 60 2.08 -12.14 11.45
N PHE A 61 1.30 -11.16 11.00
CA PHE A 61 0.59 -10.25 11.88
C PHE A 61 -0.89 -10.24 11.51
N TYR A 62 -1.73 -10.45 12.49
CA TYR A 62 -3.17 -10.26 12.34
C TYR A 62 -3.56 -9.08 13.20
N ASP A 63 -4.62 -8.38 12.78
CA ASP A 63 -5.33 -7.32 13.50
C ASP A 63 -5.08 -5.87 13.03
N HIS A 64 -5.37 -4.90 13.88
CA HIS A 64 -5.32 -3.48 13.59
C HIS A 64 -3.98 -3.02 13.00
N GLY A 65 -4.12 -2.14 12.02
CA GLY A 65 -3.03 -1.41 11.41
C GLY A 65 -3.52 -0.04 10.97
N ASP A 66 -2.56 0.82 10.67
CA ASP A 66 -2.78 2.06 9.95
C ASP A 66 -1.84 2.09 8.74
N LYS A 67 -1.91 3.16 7.95
CA LYS A 67 -1.08 3.38 6.76
C LYS A 67 0.40 3.13 7.02
N ASP A 68 0.92 3.43 8.21
CA ASP A 68 2.35 3.43 8.55
C ASP A 68 2.72 2.56 9.76
N CYS A 69 1.79 1.76 10.30
CA CYS A 69 2.07 0.89 11.45
C CYS A 69 1.17 -0.36 11.55
N LEU A 70 1.64 -1.32 12.36
CA LEU A 70 0.89 -2.45 12.92
C LEU A 70 0.72 -2.20 14.42
N VAL A 71 -0.47 -2.42 14.96
CA VAL A 71 -0.84 -2.01 16.33
C VAL A 71 -0.81 -3.20 17.29
N GLY A 72 -0.08 -3.08 18.39
CA GLY A 72 0.02 -4.09 19.44
C GLY A 72 -1.14 -4.07 20.43
N ASN A 73 -1.06 -4.96 21.41
CA ASN A 73 -2.13 -5.17 22.38
C ASN A 73 -2.35 -3.98 23.33
N ASP A 74 -1.29 -3.21 23.55
CA ASP A 74 -1.32 -1.96 24.32
C ASP A 74 -1.83 -0.76 23.48
N ARG A 75 -2.34 -1.01 22.28
CA ARG A 75 -2.81 -0.01 21.30
C ARG A 75 -1.71 0.92 20.81
N THR A 76 -0.44 0.52 20.95
CA THR A 76 0.71 1.25 20.41
C THR A 76 1.33 0.52 19.22
N PRO A 77 2.05 1.22 18.32
CA PRO A 77 2.72 0.56 17.21
C PRO A 77 3.78 -0.47 17.64
N VAL A 78 3.62 -1.73 17.20
CA VAL A 78 4.64 -2.78 17.32
C VAL A 78 5.64 -2.72 16.17
N ILE A 79 5.16 -2.38 14.98
CA ILE A 79 5.97 -2.12 13.79
C ILE A 79 5.51 -0.80 13.19
N ASP A 80 6.44 0.10 12.91
CA ASP A 80 6.22 1.39 12.25
C ASP A 80 7.46 1.82 11.46
N LEU A 81 7.45 3.01 10.87
CA LEU A 81 8.56 3.50 10.04
C LEU A 81 9.92 3.65 10.76
N ARG A 82 9.93 3.67 12.11
CA ARG A 82 11.14 3.76 12.93
C ARG A 82 11.85 2.41 13.01
N ASN A 83 11.10 1.30 13.06
CA ASN A 83 11.64 -0.04 13.21
C ASN A 83 11.34 -0.99 12.02
N VAL A 84 10.71 -0.51 10.95
CA VAL A 84 10.40 -1.28 9.73
C VAL A 84 11.64 -1.96 9.10
N GLY A 85 12.85 -1.49 9.41
CA GLY A 85 14.10 -2.17 9.03
C GLY A 85 14.23 -3.60 9.58
N LEU A 86 13.52 -3.94 10.68
CA LEU A 86 13.44 -5.30 11.23
C LEU A 86 12.74 -6.29 10.28
N LEU A 87 12.00 -5.78 9.29
CA LEU A 87 11.33 -6.59 8.27
C LEU A 87 12.24 -6.95 7.08
N ARG A 88 13.50 -6.51 7.07
CA ARG A 88 14.47 -6.83 6.02
C ARG A 88 14.68 -8.34 5.90
N ASP A 89 14.77 -8.83 4.67
CA ASP A 89 14.99 -10.23 4.29
C ASP A 89 13.89 -11.20 4.75
N ARG A 90 12.73 -10.69 5.19
CA ARG A 90 11.58 -11.48 5.65
C ARG A 90 10.47 -11.57 4.63
N ILE A 91 9.68 -12.62 4.77
CA ILE A 91 8.31 -12.66 4.27
C ILE A 91 7.41 -12.08 5.38
N VAL A 92 6.57 -11.11 5.02
CA VAL A 92 5.64 -10.46 5.94
C VAL A 92 4.22 -10.67 5.44
N TYR A 93 3.39 -11.32 6.24
CA TYR A 93 1.97 -11.53 5.95
C TYR A 93 1.13 -10.76 6.95
N THR A 94 0.24 -9.89 6.46
CA THR A 94 -0.63 -9.11 7.32
C THR A 94 -2.10 -9.25 6.96
N LEU A 95 -2.92 -9.51 7.97
CA LEU A 95 -4.34 -9.14 7.98
C LEU A 95 -4.46 -7.86 8.80
N ALA A 96 -4.10 -6.72 8.21
CA ALA A 96 -4.14 -5.42 8.88
C ALA A 96 -4.60 -4.31 7.94
N CYS A 97 -5.49 -3.46 8.44
CA CYS A 97 -6.04 -2.35 7.67
C CYS A 97 -4.92 -1.38 7.24
N LEU A 98 -4.96 -0.94 5.99
CA LEU A 98 -4.08 0.12 5.43
C LEU A 98 -2.57 -0.17 5.50
N SER A 99 -2.13 -1.30 6.06
CA SER A 99 -0.73 -1.60 6.35
C SER A 99 0.15 -1.55 5.10
N ALA A 100 -0.39 -1.91 3.94
CA ALA A 100 0.35 -1.87 2.68
C ALA A 100 0.48 -0.46 2.08
N LYS A 101 -0.25 0.54 2.59
CA LYS A 101 -0.32 1.88 1.97
C LYS A 101 0.97 2.69 2.11
N ILE A 102 1.63 2.65 3.27
CA ILE A 102 2.94 3.28 3.50
C ILE A 102 3.89 2.27 4.13
N LEU A 103 3.50 1.56 5.19
CA LEU A 103 4.38 0.63 5.89
C LEU A 103 4.86 -0.49 4.97
N GLY A 104 3.97 -1.15 4.24
CA GLY A 104 4.34 -2.22 3.31
C GLY A 104 5.24 -1.75 2.18
N TYR A 105 4.96 -0.57 1.61
CA TYR A 105 5.83 0.06 0.61
C TYR A 105 7.23 0.32 1.18
N GLU A 106 7.31 0.89 2.38
CA GLU A 106 8.58 1.18 3.06
C GLU A 106 9.33 -0.09 3.47
N ALA A 107 8.64 -1.13 3.92
CA ALA A 107 9.23 -2.42 4.23
C ALA A 107 9.88 -3.02 2.99
N HIS A 108 9.16 -3.05 1.87
CA HIS A 108 9.67 -3.54 0.59
C HIS A 108 10.90 -2.73 0.13
N ARG A 109 10.83 -1.40 0.18
CA ARG A 109 11.95 -0.50 -0.16
C ARG A 109 13.20 -0.75 0.70
N ARG A 110 13.03 -1.21 1.95
CA ARG A 110 14.12 -1.51 2.88
C ARG A 110 14.60 -2.97 2.84
N GLY A 111 14.16 -3.75 1.86
CA GLY A 111 14.63 -5.11 1.61
C GLY A 111 13.76 -6.21 2.19
N CYS A 112 12.49 -5.94 2.54
CA CYS A 112 11.53 -7.00 2.80
C CYS A 112 11.31 -7.83 1.53
N LYS A 113 11.43 -9.17 1.61
CA LYS A 113 11.30 -10.08 0.45
C LYS A 113 9.89 -10.06 -0.11
N THR A 114 8.92 -10.13 0.80
CA THR A 114 7.49 -10.12 0.48
C THR A 114 6.74 -9.33 1.53
N TYR A 115 5.86 -8.42 1.12
CA TYR A 115 4.87 -7.82 2.00
C TYR A 115 3.46 -8.03 1.46
N TRP A 116 2.66 -8.85 2.17
CA TRP A 116 1.26 -9.10 1.90
C TRP A 116 0.38 -8.28 2.84
N GLY A 117 -0.56 -7.50 2.28
CA GLY A 117 -1.45 -6.67 3.10
C GLY A 117 -2.46 -5.89 2.26
N TYR A 118 -3.14 -4.94 2.91
CA TYR A 118 -4.24 -4.21 2.32
C TYR A 118 -3.93 -2.72 2.19
N THR A 119 -4.25 -2.11 1.04
CA THR A 119 -4.08 -0.66 0.81
C THR A 119 -5.23 0.18 1.37
N GLU A 120 -6.33 -0.47 1.75
CA GLU A 120 -7.48 0.11 2.43
C GLU A 120 -7.91 -0.73 3.64
N VAL A 121 -9.05 -0.37 4.24
CA VAL A 121 -9.67 -1.12 5.36
C VAL A 121 -10.15 -2.48 4.87
N PHE A 122 -9.74 -3.54 5.57
CA PHE A 122 -10.37 -4.85 5.47
C PHE A 122 -11.63 -4.84 6.33
N ALA A 123 -12.78 -5.17 5.75
CA ALA A 123 -14.04 -5.23 6.47
C ALA A 123 -14.68 -6.61 6.35
N PHE A 124 -15.57 -6.95 7.26
CA PHE A 124 -16.34 -8.19 7.22
C PHE A 124 -17.73 -7.95 7.81
N THR A 125 -18.63 -8.91 7.60
CA THR A 125 -19.96 -8.92 8.19
C THR A 125 -20.12 -10.15 9.06
N SER A 126 -20.92 -10.04 10.12
CA SER A 126 -21.12 -11.12 11.09
C SER A 126 -21.92 -12.31 10.55
N ASP A 127 -22.64 -12.12 9.44
CA ASP A 127 -23.45 -13.14 8.73
C ASP A 127 -22.66 -13.91 7.66
N ALA A 128 -21.38 -13.63 7.48
CA ALA A 128 -20.49 -14.27 6.49
C ALA A 128 -19.05 -14.49 7.04
N LEU A 129 -18.94 -14.77 8.34
CA LEU A 129 -17.64 -14.83 9.03
C LEU A 129 -16.70 -15.91 8.49
N ASP A 130 -17.23 -17.03 8.00
CA ASP A 130 -16.40 -18.14 7.52
C ASP A 130 -15.80 -17.83 6.15
N GLU A 131 -16.55 -17.15 5.29
CA GLU A 131 -16.11 -16.66 3.99
C GLU A 131 -15.02 -15.60 4.18
N PHE A 132 -15.21 -14.65 5.10
CA PHE A 132 -14.19 -13.64 5.41
C PHE A 132 -12.94 -14.25 6.04
N LYS A 133 -13.08 -15.22 6.95
CA LYS A 133 -11.97 -16.01 7.48
C LYS A 133 -11.19 -16.72 6.40
N GLU A 134 -11.89 -17.37 5.48
CA GLU A 134 -11.25 -18.06 4.36
C GLU A 134 -10.47 -17.07 3.49
N SER A 135 -11.07 -15.94 3.16
CA SER A 135 -10.43 -14.87 2.39
C SER A 135 -9.19 -14.30 3.10
N ALA A 136 -9.22 -14.17 4.42
CA ALA A 136 -8.11 -13.67 5.22
C ALA A 136 -6.96 -14.68 5.32
N ASN A 137 -7.23 -15.98 5.22
CA ASN A 137 -6.26 -17.05 5.42
C ASN A 137 -5.76 -17.68 4.12
N ILE A 138 -6.45 -17.49 3.00
CA ILE A 138 -6.17 -18.21 1.74
C ILE A 138 -4.73 -18.05 1.25
N GLY A 139 -4.14 -16.86 1.39
CA GLY A 139 -2.76 -16.63 0.98
C GLY A 139 -1.75 -17.48 1.77
N LEU A 140 -1.93 -17.60 3.08
CA LEU A 140 -1.11 -18.49 3.92
C LEU A 140 -1.37 -19.96 3.62
N LYS A 141 -2.62 -20.36 3.37
CA LYS A 141 -2.96 -21.74 2.97
C LYS A 141 -2.25 -22.13 1.68
N LEU A 142 -2.34 -21.30 0.64
CA LEU A 142 -1.66 -21.54 -0.65
C LEU A 142 -0.14 -21.62 -0.49
N TRP A 143 0.45 -20.74 0.33
CA TRP A 143 1.88 -20.78 0.63
C TRP A 143 2.29 -22.07 1.35
N ALA A 144 1.51 -22.50 2.34
CA ALA A 144 1.76 -23.73 3.09
C ALA A 144 1.56 -25.00 2.24
N ASP A 145 0.53 -25.02 1.38
CA ASP A 145 0.25 -26.13 0.46
C ASP A 145 1.33 -26.30 -0.61
N ASP A 146 1.96 -25.21 -1.05
CA ASP A 146 3.11 -25.26 -1.96
C ASP A 146 4.45 -25.49 -1.25
N GLY A 147 4.43 -25.91 0.02
CA GLY A 147 5.64 -26.22 0.79
C GLY A 147 6.51 -25.00 1.06
N PHE A 148 5.88 -23.83 1.27
CA PHE A 148 6.51 -22.56 1.64
C PHE A 148 7.46 -21.95 0.59
N LYS A 149 7.24 -22.25 -0.70
CA LYS A 149 8.03 -21.65 -1.79
C LYS A 149 7.76 -20.15 -1.97
N SER A 150 8.65 -19.48 -2.73
CA SER A 150 8.59 -18.03 -2.95
C SER A 150 7.76 -17.66 -4.20
N HIS A 151 6.58 -18.23 -4.38
CA HIS A 151 5.69 -17.96 -5.53
C HIS A 151 4.57 -16.97 -5.21
N TRP A 152 4.90 -15.88 -4.52
CA TRP A 152 3.91 -14.97 -3.94
C TRP A 152 2.98 -14.26 -4.94
N ASN A 153 3.40 -14.10 -6.20
CA ASN A 153 2.50 -13.59 -7.25
C ASN A 153 1.43 -14.63 -7.59
N VAL A 154 1.79 -15.91 -7.66
CA VAL A 154 0.85 -17.01 -7.89
C VAL A 154 -0.14 -17.09 -6.72
N TYR A 155 0.32 -16.95 -5.48
CA TYR A 155 -0.55 -16.97 -4.31
C TYR A 155 -1.50 -15.75 -4.26
N LEU A 156 -1.05 -14.57 -4.71
CA LEU A 156 -1.90 -13.38 -4.82
C LEU A 156 -3.02 -13.60 -5.85
N GLU A 157 -2.69 -14.12 -7.03
CA GLU A 157 -3.69 -14.41 -8.06
C GLU A 157 -4.66 -15.51 -7.60
N GLY A 158 -4.15 -16.58 -6.99
CA GLY A 158 -4.98 -17.64 -6.41
C GLY A 158 -5.91 -17.13 -5.30
N ALA A 159 -5.41 -16.24 -4.43
CA ALA A 159 -6.25 -15.60 -3.43
C ALA A 159 -7.33 -14.74 -4.10
N LYS A 160 -6.99 -13.88 -5.06
CA LYS A 160 -7.98 -13.03 -5.75
C LYS A 160 -9.04 -13.83 -6.50
N GLN A 161 -8.65 -14.97 -7.07
CA GLN A 161 -9.58 -15.93 -7.65
C GLN A 161 -10.52 -16.48 -6.58
N ARG A 162 -10.00 -16.96 -5.44
CA ARG A 162 -10.84 -17.48 -4.35
C ARG A 162 -11.80 -16.43 -3.78
N PHE A 163 -11.37 -15.18 -3.64
CA PHE A 163 -12.26 -14.08 -3.26
C PHE A 163 -13.41 -13.90 -4.27
N THR A 164 -13.15 -14.09 -5.56
CA THR A 164 -14.19 -13.97 -6.60
C THR A 164 -15.22 -15.09 -6.46
N GLU A 165 -14.78 -16.32 -6.20
CA GLU A 165 -15.68 -17.44 -5.92
C GLU A 165 -16.52 -17.21 -4.65
N LEU A 166 -15.91 -16.67 -3.59
CA LEU A 166 -16.63 -16.31 -2.37
C LEU A 166 -17.65 -15.19 -2.61
N VAL A 167 -17.36 -14.23 -3.50
CA VAL A 167 -18.33 -13.20 -3.92
C VAL A 167 -19.55 -13.86 -4.58
N ASP A 168 -19.32 -14.79 -5.50
CA ASP A 168 -20.41 -15.47 -6.22
C ASP A 168 -21.24 -16.33 -5.25
N GLN A 169 -20.59 -17.09 -4.37
CA GLN A 169 -21.26 -17.86 -3.32
C GLN A 169 -22.14 -16.97 -2.42
N LEU A 170 -21.60 -15.84 -1.94
CA LEU A 170 -22.36 -14.91 -1.09
C LEU A 170 -23.57 -14.30 -1.82
N LEU A 171 -23.48 -14.10 -3.14
CA LEU A 171 -24.62 -13.64 -3.95
C LEU A 171 -25.70 -14.73 -4.09
N GLU A 172 -25.31 -15.98 -4.33
CA GLU A 172 -26.21 -17.12 -4.39
C GLU A 172 -26.94 -17.36 -3.06
N GLU A 173 -26.26 -17.12 -1.94
CA GLU A 173 -26.82 -17.17 -0.59
C GLU A 173 -27.69 -15.96 -0.21
N GLY A 174 -27.84 -14.97 -1.11
CA GLY A 174 -28.65 -13.78 -0.86
C GLY A 174 -28.01 -12.77 0.09
N LYS A 175 -26.67 -12.75 0.20
CA LYS A 175 -25.88 -11.83 1.04
C LYS A 175 -25.12 -10.76 0.21
N PRO A 176 -25.82 -9.88 -0.53
CA PRO A 176 -25.18 -8.95 -1.46
C PRO A 176 -24.24 -7.93 -0.80
N PHE A 177 -24.50 -7.55 0.46
CA PHE A 177 -23.65 -6.63 1.19
C PHE A 177 -22.31 -7.27 1.58
N ALA A 178 -22.33 -8.53 2.04
CA ALA A 178 -21.12 -9.30 2.30
C ALA A 178 -20.31 -9.50 1.01
N ALA A 179 -20.98 -9.84 -0.10
CA ALA A 179 -20.34 -9.98 -1.42
C ALA A 179 -19.66 -8.68 -1.88
N MET A 180 -20.30 -7.51 -1.68
CA MET A 180 -19.70 -6.21 -1.99
C MET A 180 -18.44 -5.95 -1.16
N ILE A 181 -18.47 -6.24 0.15
CA ILE A 181 -17.32 -6.08 1.04
C ILE A 181 -16.19 -7.06 0.65
N MET A 182 -16.52 -8.32 0.37
CA MET A 182 -15.56 -9.33 -0.10
C MET A 182 -14.84 -8.86 -1.38
N ARG A 183 -15.60 -8.36 -2.36
CA ARG A 183 -15.04 -7.77 -3.59
C ARG A 183 -14.10 -6.61 -3.29
N ARG A 184 -14.47 -5.72 -2.37
CA ARG A 184 -13.60 -4.60 -1.98
C ARG A 184 -12.30 -5.12 -1.35
N ASN A 185 -12.37 -6.06 -0.41
CA ASN A 185 -11.19 -6.63 0.23
C ASN A 185 -10.24 -7.26 -0.80
N ARG A 186 -10.78 -7.97 -1.81
CA ARG A 186 -10.02 -8.52 -2.94
C ARG A 186 -9.25 -7.44 -3.70
N ASP A 187 -9.94 -6.36 -4.06
CA ASP A 187 -9.41 -5.32 -4.94
C ASP A 187 -8.31 -4.49 -4.26
N VAL A 188 -8.35 -4.38 -2.94
CA VAL A 188 -7.38 -3.63 -2.13
C VAL A 188 -6.27 -4.52 -1.53
N LEU A 189 -6.32 -5.83 -1.79
CA LEU A 189 -5.25 -6.77 -1.42
C LEU A 189 -4.08 -6.65 -2.39
N VAL A 190 -2.88 -6.50 -1.82
CA VAL A 190 -1.62 -6.38 -2.58
C VAL A 190 -0.53 -7.27 -1.99
N CYS A 191 0.43 -7.60 -2.84
CA CYS A 191 1.65 -8.30 -2.47
C CYS A 191 2.84 -7.59 -3.10
N TYR A 192 3.75 -7.04 -2.30
CA TYR A 192 5.00 -6.44 -2.78
C TYR A 192 6.11 -7.47 -2.71
N ASN A 193 6.54 -8.02 -3.85
CA ASN A 193 7.41 -9.20 -3.90
C ASN A 193 8.42 -9.20 -5.07
N GLY A 194 8.94 -8.04 -5.46
CA GLY A 194 9.91 -7.95 -6.54
C GLY A 194 10.12 -6.52 -7.02
N ALA A 195 9.48 -6.18 -8.14
CA ALA A 195 9.58 -4.84 -8.73
C ALA A 195 9.01 -3.76 -7.81
N GLU A 196 9.63 -2.58 -7.83
CA GLU A 196 9.23 -1.46 -6.97
C GLU A 196 7.75 -1.08 -7.24
N PRO A 197 6.90 -0.97 -6.20
CA PRO A 197 5.50 -0.62 -6.36
C PRO A 197 5.36 0.77 -7.01
N GLU A 198 4.36 0.96 -7.87
CA GLU A 198 4.11 2.27 -8.48
C GLU A 198 3.86 3.35 -7.42
N LYS A 199 4.70 4.38 -7.40
CA LYS A 199 4.54 5.51 -6.48
C LYS A 199 3.20 6.21 -6.75
N PRO A 200 2.38 6.49 -5.72
CA PRO A 200 1.32 7.49 -5.85
C PRO A 200 1.98 8.87 -6.02
N CYS A 201 2.17 9.29 -7.27
CA CYS A 201 2.80 10.57 -7.61
C CYS A 201 2.09 11.74 -6.92
N VAL A 202 2.83 12.51 -6.13
CA VAL A 202 2.32 13.66 -5.36
C VAL A 202 1.67 14.69 -6.29
N PHE A 203 2.31 14.95 -7.44
CA PHE A 203 1.76 15.82 -8.49
C PHE A 203 0.48 15.25 -9.10
N ARG A 204 0.37 13.91 -9.24
CA ARG A 204 -0.85 13.24 -9.72
C ARG A 204 -1.99 13.36 -8.72
N ARG A 205 -1.71 13.33 -7.41
CA ARG A 205 -2.72 13.64 -6.37
C ARG A 205 -3.17 15.10 -6.40
N MET A 206 -2.24 16.04 -6.60
CA MET A 206 -2.59 17.46 -6.80
C MET A 206 -3.44 17.65 -8.05
N ALA A 207 -3.09 17.02 -9.16
CA ALA A 207 -3.84 17.09 -10.41
C ALA A 207 -5.25 16.48 -10.27
N VAL A 208 -5.42 15.36 -9.55
CA VAL A 208 -6.75 14.79 -9.28
C VAL A 208 -7.58 15.70 -8.37
N LYS A 209 -6.97 16.41 -7.41
CA LYS A 209 -7.68 17.43 -6.61
C LYS A 209 -8.15 18.62 -7.45
N LEU A 210 -7.34 19.07 -8.41
CA LEU A 210 -7.65 20.24 -9.25
C LEU A 210 -8.57 19.92 -10.43
N PHE A 211 -8.43 18.74 -11.05
CA PHE A 211 -9.08 18.39 -12.32
C PHE A 211 -9.95 17.13 -12.24
N GLY A 212 -10.17 16.58 -11.04
CA GLY A 212 -11.03 15.43 -10.79
C GLY A 212 -10.52 14.11 -11.41
N LYS A 213 -11.41 13.13 -11.58
CA LYS A 213 -11.09 11.80 -12.11
C LYS A 213 -10.49 11.83 -13.52
N ARG A 214 -10.75 12.89 -14.31
CA ARG A 214 -10.19 13.05 -15.67
C ARG A 214 -8.66 13.21 -15.67
N ALA A 215 -8.07 13.67 -14.56
CA ALA A 215 -6.62 13.77 -14.40
C ALA A 215 -5.89 12.42 -14.48
N TRP A 216 -6.59 11.29 -14.27
CA TRP A 216 -6.00 9.96 -14.37
C TRP A 216 -5.55 9.60 -15.78
N PHE A 217 -6.22 10.14 -16.79
CA PHE A 217 -5.96 9.87 -18.20
C PHE A 217 -4.92 10.79 -18.83
N ILE A 218 -4.36 11.74 -18.06
CA ILE A 218 -3.33 12.65 -18.57
C ILE A 218 -2.00 11.89 -18.57
N PRO A 219 -1.43 11.57 -19.74
CA PRO A 219 -0.16 10.85 -19.82
C PRO A 219 0.99 11.73 -19.31
N ARG A 220 2.03 11.12 -18.74
CA ARG A 220 3.19 11.84 -18.15
C ARG A 220 3.81 12.88 -19.10
N ARG A 221 3.85 12.58 -20.41
CA ARG A 221 4.31 13.52 -21.44
C ARG A 221 3.47 14.80 -21.49
N MET A 222 2.15 14.68 -21.46
CA MET A 222 1.23 15.82 -21.53
C MET A 222 1.35 16.70 -20.28
N PHE A 223 1.61 16.11 -19.12
CA PHE A 223 1.89 16.88 -17.91
C PHE A 223 3.18 17.68 -18.01
N ALA A 224 4.27 17.09 -18.51
CA ALA A 224 5.53 17.80 -18.74
C ALA A 224 5.36 18.95 -19.75
N SER A 225 4.60 18.72 -20.82
CA SER A 225 4.26 19.74 -21.83
C SER A 225 3.50 20.92 -21.22
N ILE A 226 2.46 20.64 -20.41
CA ILE A 226 1.68 21.65 -19.69
C ILE A 226 2.59 22.44 -18.72
N ALA A 227 3.41 21.75 -17.92
CA ALA A 227 4.30 22.41 -16.96
C ALA A 227 5.34 23.32 -17.63
N LEU A 228 5.95 22.87 -18.73
CA LEU A 228 6.90 23.67 -19.51
C LEU A 228 6.21 24.87 -20.16
N PHE A 229 5.01 24.68 -20.72
CA PHE A 229 4.24 25.73 -21.35
C PHE A 229 3.85 26.83 -20.35
N PHE A 230 3.18 26.46 -19.26
CA PHE A 230 2.74 27.43 -18.26
C PHE A 230 3.89 28.00 -17.43
N GLY A 231 4.93 27.22 -17.14
CA GLY A 231 6.14 27.71 -16.47
C GLY A 231 6.87 28.76 -17.31
N GLY A 232 7.03 28.51 -18.61
CA GLY A 232 7.57 29.49 -19.54
C GLY A 232 6.70 30.74 -19.66
N TRP A 233 5.37 30.58 -19.72
CA TRP A 233 4.43 31.70 -19.78
C TRP A 233 4.46 32.57 -18.53
N LEU A 234 4.47 31.96 -17.34
CA LEU A 234 4.55 32.69 -16.07
C LEU A 234 5.89 33.44 -15.95
N GLY A 235 6.99 32.81 -16.36
CA GLY A 235 8.30 33.45 -16.40
C GLY A 235 8.32 34.64 -17.34
N ALA A 236 7.77 34.51 -18.55
CA ALA A 236 7.68 35.60 -19.51
C ALA A 236 6.78 36.76 -19.00
N LEU A 237 5.66 36.44 -18.35
CA LEU A 237 4.78 37.44 -17.74
C LEU A 237 5.48 38.18 -16.59
N HIS A 238 6.23 37.47 -15.74
CA HIS A 238 7.01 38.06 -14.67
C HIS A 238 8.11 38.98 -15.22
N ALA A 239 8.83 38.54 -16.26
CA ALA A 239 9.84 39.37 -16.94
C ALA A 239 9.21 40.64 -17.54
N LEU A 240 8.06 40.50 -18.21
CA LEU A 240 7.30 41.62 -18.75
C LEU A 240 6.86 42.61 -17.65
N ALA A 241 6.30 42.10 -16.55
CA ALA A 241 5.87 42.92 -15.41
C ALA A 241 7.05 43.65 -14.76
N HIS A 242 8.19 42.99 -14.60
CA HIS A 242 9.42 43.60 -14.10
C HIS A 242 9.93 44.71 -15.03
N MET A 243 9.83 44.54 -16.36
CA MET A 243 10.18 45.60 -17.30
C MET A 243 9.25 46.81 -17.19
N PHE A 244 7.95 46.59 -17.05
CA PHE A 244 6.98 47.67 -16.84
C PHE A 244 7.21 48.42 -15.53
N TRP A 245 7.59 47.71 -14.46
CA TRP A 245 7.70 48.29 -13.12
C TRP A 245 9.06 48.94 -12.85
N GLU A 246 10.16 48.35 -13.30
CA GLU A 246 11.51 48.84 -12.99
C GLU A 246 12.16 49.67 -14.09
N LYS A 247 11.87 49.40 -15.38
CA LYS A 247 12.59 50.04 -16.50
C LYS A 247 11.84 51.21 -17.15
N GLY A 248 10.60 51.48 -16.75
CA GLY A 248 9.96 52.79 -16.94
C GLY A 248 9.73 53.26 -18.38
N GLY A 249 9.78 52.40 -19.41
CA GLY A 249 9.57 52.84 -20.79
C GLY A 249 9.36 51.73 -21.82
N ILE A 250 8.50 52.01 -22.82
CA ILE A 250 8.26 51.19 -24.02
C ILE A 250 9.53 50.87 -24.83
N PRO A 251 10.57 51.73 -24.90
CA PRO A 251 11.78 51.44 -25.67
C PRO A 251 12.64 50.29 -25.13
N GLU A 252 12.82 50.16 -23.80
CA GLU A 252 13.58 49.03 -23.23
C GLU A 252 12.83 47.69 -23.31
N ILE A 253 11.50 47.71 -23.44
CA ILE A 253 10.65 46.52 -23.57
C ILE A 253 10.86 45.82 -24.94
N LEU A 254 11.21 46.59 -25.97
CA LEU A 254 11.43 46.05 -27.33
C LEU A 254 12.87 45.58 -27.57
N ALA A 255 13.76 45.77 -26.58
CA ALA A 255 15.13 45.30 -26.69
C ALA A 255 15.19 43.77 -26.46
N PRO A 256 15.93 43.01 -27.30
CA PRO A 256 16.10 41.58 -27.13
C PRO A 256 16.87 41.28 -25.83
N GLN A 257 16.13 40.92 -24.76
CA GLN A 257 16.70 40.46 -23.50
C GLN A 257 16.62 38.94 -23.43
N GLY A 258 17.50 38.29 -22.65
CA GLY A 258 17.79 36.85 -22.64
C GLY A 258 16.62 35.89 -22.31
N ASP A 259 15.38 36.34 -22.40
CA ASP A 259 14.13 35.63 -22.12
C ASP A 259 13.81 34.57 -23.19
N TYR A 260 14.64 34.46 -24.24
CA TYR A 260 14.56 33.41 -25.26
C TYR A 260 14.50 32.00 -24.68
N LEU A 261 15.11 31.79 -23.51
CA LEU A 261 15.05 30.50 -22.83
C LEU A 261 13.62 30.17 -22.34
N LEU A 262 12.88 31.18 -21.86
CA LEU A 262 11.51 31.03 -21.39
C LEU A 262 10.54 30.83 -22.56
N TYR A 263 10.73 31.59 -23.65
CA TYR A 263 9.99 31.37 -24.89
C TYR A 263 10.31 30.01 -25.54
N ALA A 264 11.55 29.54 -25.44
CA ALA A 264 11.94 28.20 -25.87
C ALA A 264 11.25 27.13 -25.00
N CYS A 265 11.18 27.31 -23.67
CA CYS A 265 10.41 26.42 -22.80
C CYS A 265 8.91 26.41 -23.17
N MET A 266 8.32 27.57 -23.49
CA MET A 266 6.94 27.64 -23.99
C MET A 266 6.76 26.88 -25.31
N MET A 267 7.65 27.11 -26.28
CA MET A 267 7.63 26.46 -27.60
C MET A 267 7.80 24.96 -27.49
N ILE A 268 8.75 24.49 -26.69
CA ILE A 268 8.98 23.06 -26.43
C ILE A 268 7.75 22.47 -25.73
N GLY A 269 7.19 23.15 -24.73
CA GLY A 269 5.95 22.74 -24.08
C GLY A 269 4.78 22.62 -25.07
N TYR A 270 4.64 23.59 -25.98
CA TYR A 270 3.60 23.58 -27.01
C TYR A 270 3.78 22.45 -28.03
N LEU A 271 5.00 22.23 -28.53
CA LEU A 271 5.31 21.18 -29.50
C LEU A 271 5.17 19.77 -28.92
N LEU A 272 5.25 19.63 -27.61
CA LEU A 272 5.06 18.36 -26.91
C LEU A 272 3.59 18.14 -26.48
N LEU A 273 2.67 19.08 -26.73
CA LEU A 273 1.23 18.84 -26.55
C LEU A 273 0.72 17.94 -27.70
N PRO A 274 0.01 16.84 -27.39
CA PRO A 274 -0.59 15.98 -28.40
C PRO A 274 -1.80 16.63 -29.10
#